data_AF-A0A441V4F2-F1
#
_entry.id   AF-A0A441V4F2-F1
#
_cell.length_a   1.000
_cell.length_b   1.000
_cell.length_c   1.000
_cell.angle_alpha   90.00
_cell.angle_beta   90.00
_cell.angle_gamma   90.00
#
_symmetry.space_group_name_H-M   'P 1'
#
loop_
_entity.id
_entity.type
_entity.pdbx_description
1 polymer ?
#
loop_
_entity_poly.entity_id
_entity_poly.type
_entity_poly.pdbx_seq_one_letter_code
_entity_poly.pdbx_strand_id
1 'polypeptide(L)'
;MTGKTAFETRHGFARNQVLLDNWRESAFSRWSFQNVGELVPSARVAAVPGSGEIPVQDFGGLLDEKVALAGGPETVAAFLTRSDTDALTIMKAGKIVGDWFAPHMQFGARHIIFSISKSLTAILAGILEGEGIFDPQAPVTHYLPEAAGSAYGDASVRHVLDMTVSLDFEEAYLDPESAFARYRRATLWNPGGGTESLGDFILTLQRLAEPHGRTYRYRSPNSDLLGILVERASGQRFAELMHEKLWLPLGAISEASVTVDREGTARTAGGISVTPRDLVRVGEMMRQGGMANGRRIVPEAWVRDTVSTGGDTEVWQRGTMAFLFPKGCYRNKWYQTGAAGGAFCGIGIHGQWLYVNPTAEVVIAKMSSQPEPVDEPLDLDMVAFFEALSRMV
;
A
#
# COMPACT_ATOMS: atom_id res chain seq x y z
N MET A 1 -33.65 1.62 29.99
CA MET A 1 -32.31 0.98 30.07
C MET A 1 -31.76 0.90 28.67
N THR A 2 -30.93 1.85 28.25
CA THR A 2 -30.26 1.78 26.95
C THR A 2 -29.02 0.93 27.14
N GLY A 3 -29.13 -0.38 26.87
CA GLY A 3 -27.98 -1.26 26.82
C GLY A 3 -27.01 -0.85 25.70
N LYS A 4 -25.81 -1.44 25.70
CA LYS A 4 -24.84 -1.24 24.61
C LYS A 4 -25.48 -1.54 23.25
N THR A 5 -25.23 -0.67 22.29
CA THR A 5 -25.61 -0.89 20.88
C THR A 5 -24.84 -2.08 20.29
N ALA A 6 -25.32 -2.60 19.16
CA ALA A 6 -24.60 -3.63 18.42
C ALA A 6 -23.20 -3.16 17.99
N PHE A 7 -23.06 -1.87 17.68
CA PHE A 7 -21.78 -1.25 17.35
C PHE A 7 -20.82 -1.29 18.55
N GLU A 8 -21.25 -0.81 19.71
CA GLU A 8 -20.44 -0.79 20.94
C GLU A 8 -20.06 -2.20 21.39
N THR A 9 -20.95 -3.17 21.17
CA THR A 9 -20.67 -4.57 21.47
C THR A 9 -19.57 -5.14 20.56
N ARG A 10 -19.57 -4.77 19.28
CA ARG A 10 -18.59 -5.26 18.29
C ARG A 10 -17.23 -4.58 18.43
N HIS A 11 -17.21 -3.26 18.61
CA HIS A 11 -15.98 -2.47 18.51
C HIS A 11 -15.42 -2.01 19.87
N GLY A 12 -16.21 -2.06 20.94
CA GLY A 12 -15.78 -1.66 22.28
C GLY A 12 -15.83 -0.15 22.56
N PHE A 13 -16.28 0.67 21.61
CA PHE A 13 -16.46 2.11 21.72
C PHE A 13 -17.73 2.58 20.99
N ALA A 14 -18.19 3.80 21.26
CA ALA A 14 -19.37 4.36 20.61
C ALA A 14 -19.04 4.96 19.24
N ARG A 15 -19.92 4.81 18.25
CA ARG A 15 -19.66 5.29 16.87
C ARG A 15 -19.34 6.78 16.80
N ASN A 16 -19.99 7.61 17.61
CA ASN A 16 -19.78 9.06 17.63
C ASN A 16 -18.42 9.49 18.24
N GLN A 17 -17.63 8.55 18.77
CA GLN A 17 -16.27 8.81 19.24
C GLN A 17 -15.23 8.73 18.11
N VAL A 18 -15.57 8.14 16.96
CA VAL A 18 -14.66 8.08 15.81
C VAL A 18 -14.81 9.36 14.99
N LEU A 19 -13.75 10.16 15.00
CA LEU A 19 -13.66 11.49 14.44
C LEU A 19 -12.42 11.60 13.53
N LEU A 20 -12.34 12.70 12.76
CA LEU A 20 -11.26 12.90 11.80
C LEU A 20 -9.87 13.12 12.45
N ASP A 21 -9.81 13.57 13.70
CA ASP A 21 -8.55 13.69 14.45
C ASP A 21 -8.00 12.33 14.90
N ASN A 22 -8.88 11.45 15.39
CA ASN A 22 -8.50 10.22 16.09
C ASN A 22 -8.71 8.93 15.28
N TRP A 23 -9.20 8.98 14.04
CA TRP A 23 -9.59 7.77 13.32
C TRP A 23 -8.45 6.76 13.10
N ARG A 24 -7.19 7.18 13.10
CA ARG A 24 -6.04 6.26 12.99
C ARG A 24 -5.55 5.71 14.32
N GLU A 25 -6.08 6.20 15.43
CA GLU A 25 -5.66 5.79 16.76
C GLU A 25 -6.41 4.53 17.20
N SER A 26 -5.74 3.67 17.96
CA SER A 26 -6.40 2.54 18.61
C SER A 26 -7.32 3.03 19.73
N ALA A 27 -8.53 2.50 19.91
CA ALA A 27 -9.12 1.37 19.20
C ALA A 27 -9.93 1.77 17.94
N PHE A 28 -10.06 3.07 17.65
CA PHE A 28 -10.93 3.58 16.58
C PHE A 28 -10.53 3.07 15.19
N SER A 29 -9.24 2.86 14.95
CA SER A 29 -8.65 2.26 13.75
C SER A 29 -9.32 0.95 13.32
N ARG A 30 -9.70 0.10 14.29
CA ARG A 30 -10.38 -1.19 14.04
C ARG A 30 -11.66 -1.05 13.21
N TRP A 31 -12.37 0.06 13.37
CA TRP A 31 -13.56 0.36 12.57
C TRP A 31 -13.25 1.29 11.40
N SER A 32 -12.48 2.35 11.63
CA SER A 32 -12.27 3.41 10.64
C SER A 32 -11.50 2.93 9.41
N PHE A 33 -10.55 2.00 9.56
CA PHE A 33 -9.75 1.48 8.45
C PHE A 33 -10.61 0.70 7.44
N GLN A 34 -11.75 0.19 7.87
CA GLN A 34 -12.75 -0.43 6.99
C GLN A 34 -13.74 0.59 6.40
N ASN A 35 -13.83 1.80 6.96
CA ASN A 35 -14.88 2.78 6.71
C ASN A 35 -14.34 4.20 6.43
N VAL A 36 -13.16 4.30 5.84
CA VAL A 36 -12.47 5.60 5.62
C VAL A 36 -13.34 6.61 4.87
N GLY A 37 -14.18 6.14 3.93
CA GLY A 37 -15.09 6.99 3.17
C GLY A 37 -16.17 7.71 3.99
N GLU A 38 -16.40 7.32 5.25
CA GLU A 38 -17.26 8.06 6.19
C GLU A 38 -16.54 9.26 6.85
N LEU A 39 -15.22 9.32 6.76
CA LEU A 39 -14.37 10.30 7.45
C LEU A 39 -13.64 11.22 6.48
N VAL A 40 -13.22 10.67 5.34
CA VAL A 40 -12.42 11.36 4.33
C VAL A 40 -13.11 11.23 2.97
N PRO A 41 -13.28 12.33 2.21
CA PRO A 41 -13.80 12.27 0.85
C PRO A 41 -13.07 11.21 0.01
N SER A 42 -13.82 10.41 -0.74
CA SER A 42 -13.27 9.26 -1.45
C SER A 42 -13.91 9.06 -2.83
N ALA A 43 -13.08 8.79 -3.83
CA ALA A 43 -13.52 8.35 -5.16
C ALA A 43 -13.66 6.82 -5.18
N ARG A 44 -14.69 6.32 -5.86
CA ARG A 44 -14.93 4.88 -6.03
C ARG A 44 -14.20 4.35 -7.25
N VAL A 45 -13.73 3.11 -7.15
CA VAL A 45 -13.18 2.32 -8.25
C VAL A 45 -14.10 1.12 -8.41
N ALA A 46 -14.93 1.12 -9.46
CA ALA A 46 -15.93 0.08 -9.66
C ALA A 46 -15.29 -1.29 -9.95
N ALA A 47 -15.91 -2.36 -9.49
CA ALA A 47 -15.52 -3.74 -9.79
C ALA A 47 -16.28 -4.33 -10.97
N VAL A 48 -15.93 -5.55 -11.36
CA VAL A 48 -16.68 -6.31 -12.37
C VAL A 48 -18.12 -6.53 -11.88
N PRO A 49 -19.16 -6.13 -12.64
CA PRO A 49 -20.54 -6.39 -12.25
C PRO A 49 -20.86 -7.89 -12.24
N GLY A 50 -21.60 -8.35 -11.24
CA GLY A 50 -22.24 -9.68 -11.24
C GLY A 50 -21.32 -10.87 -10.94
N SER A 51 -20.04 -10.66 -10.62
CA SER A 51 -19.16 -11.73 -10.15
C SER A 51 -19.37 -11.97 -8.65
N GLY A 52 -19.78 -13.19 -8.27
CA GLY A 52 -19.82 -13.60 -6.87
C GLY A 52 -18.42 -13.98 -6.37
N GLU A 53 -18.06 -13.54 -5.17
CA GLU A 53 -16.85 -14.01 -4.50
C GLU A 53 -17.10 -15.43 -3.94
N ILE A 54 -16.09 -16.31 -4.01
CA ILE A 54 -16.23 -17.63 -3.38
C ILE A 54 -16.38 -17.45 -1.86
N PRO A 55 -17.09 -18.33 -1.11
CA PRO A 55 -17.18 -18.18 0.34
C PRO A 55 -15.82 -18.19 1.04
N VAL A 56 -15.78 -17.69 2.28
CA VAL A 56 -14.61 -17.78 3.17
C VAL A 56 -14.07 -19.21 3.18
N GLN A 57 -12.75 -19.36 3.06
CA GLN A 57 -12.09 -20.65 3.16
C GLN A 57 -11.37 -20.76 4.50
N ASP A 58 -11.59 -21.87 5.22
CA ASP A 58 -10.93 -22.11 6.50
C ASP A 58 -9.48 -22.55 6.29
N PHE A 59 -8.59 -22.12 7.17
CA PHE A 59 -7.17 -22.47 7.14
C PHE A 59 -6.87 -23.91 7.61
N GLY A 60 -7.89 -24.66 8.04
CA GLY A 60 -7.71 -25.98 8.63
C GLY A 60 -6.81 -25.91 9.86
N GLY A 61 -5.89 -26.87 9.98
CA GLY A 61 -4.94 -26.92 11.10
C GLY A 61 -3.86 -25.84 11.09
N LEU A 62 -3.73 -25.02 10.02
CA LEU A 62 -2.64 -24.04 9.92
C LEU A 62 -2.66 -23.02 11.08
N LEU A 63 -3.83 -22.68 11.61
CA LEU A 63 -3.94 -21.74 12.73
C LEU A 63 -3.28 -22.24 14.03
N ASP A 64 -3.21 -23.57 14.19
CA ASP A 64 -2.61 -24.24 15.35
C ASP A 64 -1.11 -24.54 15.15
N GLU A 65 -0.60 -24.43 13.91
CA GLU A 65 0.81 -24.63 13.60
C GLU A 65 1.69 -23.58 14.26
N LYS A 66 2.90 -23.98 14.66
CA LYS A 66 3.86 -23.08 15.32
C LYS A 66 4.83 -22.47 14.34
N VAL A 67 4.98 -21.16 14.41
CA VAL A 67 6.01 -20.39 13.71
C VAL A 67 7.16 -20.09 14.66
N ALA A 68 8.40 -20.25 14.20
CA ALA A 68 9.58 -19.89 14.97
C ALA A 68 9.92 -18.41 14.73
N LEU A 69 9.77 -17.58 15.78
CA LEU A 69 10.01 -16.14 15.74
C LEU A 69 11.09 -15.75 16.76
N ALA A 70 11.54 -14.49 16.74
CA ALA A 70 12.62 -14.03 17.60
C ALA A 70 12.28 -14.17 19.10
N GLY A 71 11.01 -13.92 19.46
CA GLY A 71 10.49 -14.08 20.83
C GLY A 71 10.21 -15.53 21.27
N GLY A 72 10.43 -16.50 20.38
CA GLY A 72 10.13 -17.92 20.62
C GLY A 72 8.97 -18.45 19.75
N PRO A 73 8.70 -19.77 19.78
CA PRO A 73 7.64 -20.35 18.97
C PRO A 73 6.24 -20.00 19.50
N GLU A 74 5.37 -19.51 18.63
CA GLU A 74 3.95 -19.29 18.91
C GLU A 74 3.07 -19.82 17.77
N THR A 75 1.78 -20.01 18.01
CA THR A 75 0.88 -20.48 16.94
C THR A 75 0.58 -19.36 15.94
N VAL A 76 0.20 -19.74 14.71
CA VAL A 76 -0.25 -18.77 13.70
C VAL A 76 -1.38 -17.89 14.26
N ALA A 77 -2.39 -18.47 14.91
CA ALA A 77 -3.48 -17.70 15.51
C ALA A 77 -3.02 -16.73 16.62
N ALA A 78 -2.08 -17.15 17.46
CA ALA A 78 -1.52 -16.30 18.52
C ALA A 78 -0.80 -15.09 17.92
N PHE A 79 0.01 -15.31 16.87
CA PHE A 79 0.71 -14.24 16.18
C PHE A 79 -0.24 -13.25 15.50
N LEU A 80 -1.31 -13.74 14.84
CA LEU A 80 -2.31 -12.88 14.21
C LEU A 80 -2.98 -11.96 15.25
N THR A 81 -3.27 -12.50 16.44
CA THR A 81 -3.83 -11.72 17.56
C THR A 81 -2.83 -10.71 18.11
N ARG A 82 -1.58 -11.14 18.37
CA ARG A 82 -0.51 -10.28 18.93
C ARG A 82 -0.16 -9.11 18.01
N SER A 83 -0.35 -9.28 16.70
CA SER A 83 0.00 -8.29 15.69
C SER A 83 -1.17 -7.45 15.18
N ASP A 84 -2.27 -7.40 15.95
CA ASP A 84 -3.51 -6.66 15.66
C ASP A 84 -4.02 -6.89 14.23
N THR A 85 -3.94 -8.14 13.77
CA THR A 85 -4.41 -8.50 12.43
C THR A 85 -5.93 -8.37 12.37
N ASP A 86 -6.42 -7.75 11.31
CA ASP A 86 -7.83 -7.64 11.00
C ASP A 86 -8.24 -8.68 9.95
N ALA A 87 -7.38 -8.93 8.97
CA ALA A 87 -7.55 -10.00 7.99
C ALA A 87 -6.21 -10.61 7.54
N LEU A 88 -6.25 -11.91 7.26
CA LEU A 88 -5.21 -12.64 6.55
C LEU A 88 -5.86 -13.43 5.41
N THR A 89 -5.37 -13.28 4.19
CA THR A 89 -5.70 -14.17 3.07
C THR A 89 -4.41 -14.71 2.48
N ILE A 90 -4.36 -16.03 2.26
CA ILE A 90 -3.22 -16.68 1.59
C ILE A 90 -3.69 -17.29 0.28
N MET A 91 -2.92 -17.08 -0.79
CA MET A 91 -3.07 -17.72 -2.08
C MET A 91 -1.81 -18.50 -2.41
N LYS A 92 -1.96 -19.71 -2.98
CA LYS A 92 -0.87 -20.51 -3.51
C LYS A 92 -1.19 -20.99 -4.93
N ALA A 93 -0.27 -20.77 -5.86
CA ALA A 93 -0.42 -21.16 -7.26
C ALA A 93 -1.78 -20.74 -7.86
N GLY A 94 -2.19 -19.50 -7.60
CA GLY A 94 -3.45 -18.93 -8.09
C GLY A 94 -4.73 -19.39 -7.36
N LYS A 95 -4.63 -20.18 -6.29
CA LYS A 95 -5.77 -20.69 -5.52
C LYS A 95 -5.76 -20.17 -4.09
N ILE A 96 -6.91 -19.73 -3.59
CA ILE A 96 -7.06 -19.37 -2.17
C ILE A 96 -6.78 -20.62 -1.33
N VAL A 97 -5.91 -20.47 -0.34
CA VAL A 97 -5.59 -21.48 0.68
C VAL A 97 -6.52 -21.32 1.88
N GLY A 98 -6.76 -20.08 2.29
CA GLY A 98 -7.66 -19.76 3.39
C GLY A 98 -7.71 -18.27 3.68
N ASP A 99 -8.68 -17.92 4.52
CA ASP A 99 -8.86 -16.59 5.07
C ASP A 99 -9.04 -16.66 6.59
N TRP A 100 -8.58 -15.63 7.29
CA TRP A 100 -8.85 -15.40 8.70
C TRP A 100 -9.26 -13.94 8.88
N PHE A 101 -10.25 -13.71 9.73
CA PHE A 101 -10.77 -12.37 10.02
C PHE A 101 -10.90 -12.19 11.52
N ALA A 102 -10.50 -11.01 12.02
CA ALA A 102 -10.77 -10.61 13.38
C ALA A 102 -12.28 -10.44 13.63
N PRO A 103 -12.76 -10.53 14.87
CA PRO A 103 -14.20 -10.40 15.19
C PRO A 103 -14.86 -9.09 14.70
N HIS A 104 -14.08 -8.03 14.52
CA HIS A 104 -14.55 -6.73 14.03
C HIS A 104 -14.39 -6.53 12.52
N MET A 105 -13.82 -7.48 11.78
CA MET A 105 -13.68 -7.42 10.33
C MET A 105 -14.64 -8.38 9.62
N GLN A 106 -15.40 -7.85 8.67
CA GLN A 106 -16.35 -8.64 7.89
C GLN A 106 -15.72 -9.14 6.59
N PHE A 107 -16.08 -10.36 6.18
CA PHE A 107 -15.75 -10.84 4.85
C PHE A 107 -16.30 -9.92 3.76
N GLY A 108 -15.47 -9.58 2.77
CA GLY A 108 -15.84 -8.64 1.71
C GLY A 108 -15.78 -7.16 2.10
N ALA A 109 -15.46 -6.83 3.36
CA ALA A 109 -15.18 -5.45 3.74
C ALA A 109 -13.85 -4.98 3.10
N ARG A 110 -13.85 -3.74 2.61
CA ARG A 110 -12.60 -3.06 2.26
C ARG A 110 -11.81 -2.75 3.53
N HIS A 111 -10.52 -2.60 3.36
CA HIS A 111 -9.61 -2.06 4.36
C HIS A 111 -8.62 -1.11 3.67
N ILE A 112 -8.28 0.00 4.32
CA ILE A 112 -7.22 0.89 3.83
C ILE A 112 -5.88 0.16 3.85
N ILE A 113 -5.18 0.19 2.73
CA ILE A 113 -3.90 -0.55 2.57
C ILE A 113 -2.67 0.34 2.77
N PHE A 114 -2.90 1.59 3.21
CA PHE A 114 -1.88 2.60 3.40
C PHE A 114 -0.87 2.57 2.25
N SER A 115 0.40 2.36 2.57
CA SER A 115 1.47 2.53 1.60
C SER A 115 1.63 1.42 0.57
N ILE A 116 0.85 0.34 0.65
CA ILE A 116 0.70 -0.58 -0.48
C ILE A 116 0.02 0.13 -1.67
N SER A 117 -0.74 1.21 -1.41
CA SER A 117 -1.27 2.09 -2.46
C SER A 117 -0.20 2.54 -3.46
N LYS A 118 1.02 2.81 -2.96
CA LYS A 118 2.17 3.24 -3.77
C LYS A 118 2.48 2.21 -4.87
N SER A 119 2.44 0.94 -4.50
CA SER A 119 2.73 -0.20 -5.36
C SER A 119 1.66 -0.37 -6.44
N LEU A 120 0.38 -0.13 -6.12
CA LEU A 120 -0.71 -0.11 -7.09
C LEU A 120 -0.60 1.07 -8.07
N THR A 121 -0.19 2.24 -7.59
CA THR A 121 0.05 3.40 -8.47
C THR A 121 1.21 3.17 -9.43
N ALA A 122 2.28 2.50 -8.99
CA ALA A 122 3.38 2.14 -9.89
C ALA A 122 3.01 1.04 -10.90
N ILE A 123 2.04 0.17 -10.59
CA ILE A 123 1.44 -0.72 -11.59
C ILE A 123 0.79 0.11 -12.70
N LEU A 124 -0.01 1.12 -12.38
CA LEU A 124 -0.62 2.00 -13.40
C LEU A 124 0.46 2.71 -14.24
N ALA A 125 1.50 3.23 -13.60
CA ALA A 125 2.64 3.83 -14.33
C ALA A 125 3.27 2.84 -15.32
N GLY A 126 3.45 1.57 -14.92
CA GLY A 126 3.96 0.52 -15.81
C GLY A 126 3.03 0.14 -16.96
N ILE A 127 1.71 0.20 -16.75
CA ILE A 127 0.74 0.01 -17.83
C ILE A 127 0.88 1.15 -18.85
N LEU A 128 0.93 2.40 -18.37
CA LEU A 128 1.06 3.57 -19.25
C LEU A 128 2.43 3.62 -19.96
N GLU A 129 3.49 3.09 -19.35
CA GLU A 129 4.79 2.93 -19.99
C GLU A 129 4.72 1.92 -21.14
N GLY A 130 4.08 0.77 -20.92
CA GLY A 130 3.82 -0.22 -21.98
C GLY A 130 2.95 0.31 -23.12
N GLU A 131 2.10 1.30 -22.85
CA GLU A 131 1.29 2.00 -23.85
C GLU A 131 2.08 3.12 -24.57
N GLY A 132 3.30 3.42 -24.15
CA GLY A 132 4.16 4.43 -24.75
C GLY A 132 3.77 5.87 -24.42
N ILE A 133 2.93 6.10 -23.41
CA ILE A 133 2.49 7.44 -22.99
C ILE A 133 3.22 7.96 -21.75
N PHE A 134 3.91 7.07 -21.03
CA PHE A 134 4.64 7.39 -19.81
C PHE A 134 6.10 6.91 -19.89
N ASP A 135 7.06 7.82 -19.73
CA ASP A 135 8.49 7.51 -19.76
C ASP A 135 9.10 7.76 -18.36
N PRO A 136 9.55 6.69 -17.67
CA PRO A 136 10.24 6.82 -16.40
C PRO A 136 11.53 7.65 -16.49
N GLN A 137 12.19 7.76 -17.64
CA GLN A 137 13.43 8.53 -17.78
C GLN A 137 13.19 10.01 -18.05
N ALA A 138 11.95 10.41 -18.38
CA ALA A 138 11.61 11.80 -18.61
C ALA A 138 11.80 12.63 -17.32
N PRO A 139 12.15 13.92 -17.43
CA PRO A 139 12.08 14.83 -16.30
C PRO A 139 10.63 14.96 -15.82
N VAL A 140 10.41 15.13 -14.51
CA VAL A 140 9.08 15.34 -13.94
C VAL A 140 8.35 16.49 -14.63
N THR A 141 9.08 17.56 -14.97
CA THR A 141 8.57 18.75 -15.66
C THR A 141 8.03 18.49 -17.06
N HIS A 142 8.31 17.33 -17.67
CA HIS A 142 7.68 16.91 -18.91
C HIS A 142 6.16 16.72 -18.74
N TYR A 143 5.73 16.14 -17.62
CA TYR A 143 4.31 15.89 -17.32
C TYR A 143 3.70 16.96 -16.40
N LEU A 144 4.53 17.63 -15.59
CA LEU A 144 4.10 18.62 -14.61
C LEU A 144 5.03 19.86 -14.66
N PRO A 145 4.90 20.74 -15.67
CA PRO A 145 5.77 21.91 -15.84
C PRO A 145 5.84 22.82 -14.60
N GLU A 146 4.76 22.93 -13.84
CA GLU A 146 4.68 23.70 -12.60
C GLU A 146 5.59 23.15 -11.47
N ALA A 147 6.15 21.95 -11.62
CA ALA A 147 7.14 21.39 -10.70
C ALA A 147 8.53 22.05 -10.75
N ALA A 148 8.80 22.90 -11.75
CA ALA A 148 10.11 23.48 -12.00
C ALA A 148 10.74 24.21 -10.79
N GLY A 149 9.92 24.83 -9.93
CA GLY A 149 10.37 25.54 -8.72
C GLY A 149 10.44 24.70 -7.45
N SER A 150 10.13 23.41 -7.53
CA SER A 150 10.07 22.49 -6.38
C SER A 150 11.29 21.57 -6.33
N ALA A 151 11.36 20.73 -5.29
CA ALA A 151 12.33 19.64 -5.19
C ALA A 151 12.34 18.66 -6.37
N TYR A 152 11.29 18.67 -7.21
CA TYR A 152 11.12 17.75 -8.32
C TYR A 152 11.50 18.35 -9.68
N GLY A 153 11.82 19.65 -9.74
CA GLY A 153 12.00 20.38 -11.00
C GLY A 153 13.07 19.79 -11.92
N ASP A 154 14.13 19.20 -11.34
CA ASP A 154 15.22 18.52 -12.06
C ASP A 154 15.30 17.01 -11.76
N ALA A 155 14.28 16.43 -11.13
CA ALA A 155 14.17 14.99 -10.93
C ALA A 155 13.61 14.30 -12.19
N SER A 156 14.03 13.07 -12.45
CA SER A 156 13.35 12.18 -13.38
C SER A 156 12.18 11.47 -12.70
N VAL A 157 11.22 11.01 -13.49
CA VAL A 157 10.13 10.14 -13.01
C VAL A 157 10.67 8.86 -12.37
N ARG A 158 11.82 8.36 -12.82
CA ARG A 158 12.56 7.22 -12.26
C ARG A 158 12.97 7.48 -10.81
N HIS A 159 13.48 8.68 -10.51
CA HIS A 159 13.78 9.05 -9.12
C HIS A 159 12.53 9.04 -8.24
N VAL A 160 11.39 9.50 -8.79
CA VAL A 160 10.10 9.49 -8.12
C VAL A 160 9.65 8.04 -7.84
N LEU A 161 9.71 7.15 -8.84
CA LEU A 161 9.36 5.73 -8.74
C LEU A 161 10.19 4.99 -7.68
N ASP A 162 11.50 5.24 -7.65
CA ASP A 162 12.46 4.48 -6.84
C ASP A 162 12.70 5.09 -5.45
N MET A 163 11.97 6.16 -5.10
CA MET A 163 12.12 6.88 -3.81
C MET A 163 13.54 7.42 -3.61
N THR A 164 14.15 7.93 -4.67
CA THR A 164 15.52 8.49 -4.64
C THR A 164 15.52 9.99 -4.94
N VAL A 165 14.36 10.65 -4.85
CA VAL A 165 14.32 12.11 -4.86
C VAL A 165 14.99 12.62 -3.58
N SER A 166 15.92 13.56 -3.74
CA SER A 166 16.60 14.24 -2.65
C SER A 166 15.66 15.25 -1.99
N LEU A 167 14.67 14.77 -1.25
CA LEU A 167 13.57 15.58 -0.73
C LEU A 167 13.80 15.96 0.74
N ASP A 168 13.76 17.27 1.03
CA ASP A 168 13.82 17.80 2.40
C ASP A 168 12.43 17.73 3.05
N PHE A 169 12.10 16.53 3.49
CA PHE A 169 10.83 16.21 4.12
C PHE A 169 11.06 15.08 5.11
N GLU A 170 10.39 15.10 6.25
CA GLU A 170 10.43 14.04 7.25
C GLU A 170 9.01 13.56 7.53
N GLU A 171 8.83 12.24 7.59
CA GLU A 171 7.53 11.64 7.91
C GLU A 171 7.36 11.48 9.43
N ALA A 172 7.29 12.61 10.13
CA ALA A 172 7.06 12.63 11.57
C ALA A 172 5.59 12.30 11.89
N TYR A 173 5.26 11.00 11.94
CA TYR A 173 3.89 10.48 12.06
C TYR A 173 3.10 10.98 13.27
N LEU A 174 3.80 11.35 14.35
CA LEU A 174 3.26 11.73 15.65
C LEU A 174 3.42 13.22 16.00
N ASP A 175 4.06 14.01 15.14
CA ASP A 175 4.26 15.45 15.37
C ASP A 175 3.15 16.26 14.66
N PRO A 176 2.22 16.90 15.40
CA PRO A 176 1.09 17.64 14.85
C PRO A 176 1.46 18.97 14.16
N GLU A 177 2.68 19.48 14.41
CA GLU A 177 3.16 20.75 13.86
C GLU A 177 4.16 20.54 12.70
N SER A 178 4.50 19.29 12.40
CA SER A 178 5.43 18.94 11.33
C SER A 178 4.92 19.28 9.93
N ALA A 179 5.85 19.34 8.95
CA ALA A 179 5.49 19.36 7.54
C ALA A 179 4.61 18.15 7.13
N PHE A 180 4.75 17.02 7.82
CA PHE A 180 3.91 15.83 7.62
C PHE A 180 2.47 16.04 8.11
N ALA A 181 2.26 16.82 9.17
CA ALA A 181 0.92 17.20 9.60
C ALA A 181 0.25 18.17 8.61
N ARG A 182 0.99 19.16 8.08
CA ARG A 182 0.50 20.01 6.98
C ARG A 182 0.14 19.18 5.74
N TYR A 183 0.99 18.23 5.37
CA TYR A 183 0.72 17.27 4.29
C TYR A 183 -0.59 16.51 4.51
N ARG A 184 -0.82 15.95 5.70
CA ARG A 184 -2.07 15.26 6.05
C ARG A 184 -3.29 16.19 6.03
N ARG A 185 -3.15 17.47 6.39
CA ARG A 185 -4.22 18.46 6.24
C ARG A 185 -4.53 18.75 4.78
N ALA A 186 -3.51 18.85 3.92
CA ALA A 186 -3.69 19.02 2.48
C ALA A 186 -4.44 17.83 1.83
N THR A 187 -4.28 16.61 2.37
CA THR A 187 -5.05 15.43 1.92
C THR A 187 -6.43 15.27 2.58
N LEU A 188 -6.84 16.22 3.43
CA LEU A 188 -8.06 16.12 4.28
C LEU A 188 -8.08 14.94 5.26
N TRP A 189 -6.90 14.40 5.59
CA TRP A 189 -6.76 13.28 6.54
C TRP A 189 -6.69 13.73 7.99
N ASN A 190 -6.48 15.03 8.22
CA ASN A 190 -6.48 15.68 9.53
C ASN A 190 -7.43 16.89 9.51
N PRO A 191 -8.00 17.28 10.66
CA PRO A 191 -8.74 18.53 10.79
C PRO A 191 -7.90 19.75 10.41
N GLY A 192 -8.57 20.85 10.05
CA GLY A 192 -7.90 22.08 9.61
C GLY A 192 -7.35 22.02 8.18
N GLY A 193 -7.72 21.01 7.41
CA GLY A 193 -7.47 20.94 5.96
C GLY A 193 -8.43 21.80 5.13
N GLY A 194 -8.32 21.70 3.80
CA GLY A 194 -9.25 22.34 2.87
C GLY A 194 -8.88 23.76 2.46
N THR A 195 -7.72 24.26 2.86
CA THR A 195 -7.17 25.55 2.42
C THR A 195 -6.08 25.40 1.36
N GLU A 196 -5.37 24.27 1.37
CA GLU A 196 -4.29 23.91 0.45
C GLU A 196 -4.61 22.55 -0.18
N SER A 197 -4.38 22.40 -1.49
CA SER A 197 -4.50 21.12 -2.18
C SER A 197 -3.25 20.27 -1.97
N LEU A 198 -3.38 18.97 -2.23
CA LEU A 198 -2.26 18.04 -2.19
C LEU A 198 -1.19 18.39 -3.21
N GLY A 199 -1.60 18.78 -4.42
CA GLY A 199 -0.71 19.23 -5.48
C GLY A 199 0.08 20.46 -5.06
N ASP A 200 -0.61 21.49 -4.56
CA ASP A 200 0.01 22.73 -4.10
C ASP A 200 1.05 22.47 -3.01
N PHE A 201 0.69 21.65 -2.01
CA PHE A 201 1.60 21.26 -0.94
C PHE A 201 2.89 20.64 -1.49
N ILE A 202 2.77 19.66 -2.40
CA ILE A 202 3.92 18.93 -2.98
C ILE A 202 4.87 19.90 -3.70
N LEU A 203 4.32 20.88 -4.41
CA LEU A 203 5.10 21.88 -5.13
C LEU A 203 5.87 22.84 -4.20
N THR A 204 5.51 22.92 -2.91
CA THR A 204 6.27 23.72 -1.93
C THR A 204 7.53 23.03 -1.40
N LEU A 205 7.64 21.72 -1.58
CA LEU A 205 8.74 20.94 -1.00
C LEU A 205 10.08 21.30 -1.63
N GLN A 206 11.13 21.33 -0.80
CA GLN A 206 12.47 21.74 -1.18
C GLN A 206 13.43 20.55 -1.28
N ARG A 207 14.48 20.73 -2.07
CA ARG A 207 15.50 19.71 -2.28
C ARG A 207 16.58 19.78 -1.19
N LEU A 208 17.08 18.63 -0.77
CA LEU A 208 18.34 18.58 -0.01
C LEU A 208 19.53 18.89 -0.94
N ALA A 209 20.71 19.09 -0.35
CA ALA A 209 21.95 19.36 -1.09
C ALA A 209 22.45 18.16 -1.92
N GLU A 210 22.11 16.93 -1.53
CA GLU A 210 22.51 15.71 -2.25
C GLU A 210 21.84 15.64 -3.64
N PRO A 211 22.51 15.15 -4.70
CA PRO A 211 21.85 14.85 -5.97
C PRO A 211 20.77 13.76 -5.84
N HIS A 212 19.76 13.80 -6.70
CA HIS A 212 18.81 12.70 -6.85
C HIS A 212 19.51 11.38 -7.20
N GLY A 213 18.86 10.25 -6.91
CA GLY A 213 19.36 8.92 -7.26
C GLY A 213 20.42 8.38 -6.29
N ARG A 214 20.95 9.20 -5.37
CA ARG A 214 22.06 8.77 -4.51
C ARG A 214 21.62 7.89 -3.36
N THR A 215 20.53 8.22 -2.68
CA THR A 215 20.15 7.55 -1.45
C THR A 215 18.65 7.29 -1.46
N TYR A 216 18.26 6.07 -1.11
CA TYR A 216 16.87 5.72 -0.92
C TYR A 216 16.32 6.47 0.31
N ARG A 217 15.25 7.25 0.10
CA ARG A 217 14.50 7.91 1.18
C ARG A 217 13.03 7.69 0.99
N TYR A 218 12.44 6.96 1.92
CA TYR A 218 11.01 6.76 1.94
C TYR A 218 10.27 8.08 2.17
N ARG A 219 9.55 8.57 1.15
CA ARG A 219 8.80 9.83 1.20
C ARG A 219 7.49 9.70 0.43
N SER A 220 6.37 9.76 1.13
CA SER A 220 5.02 9.64 0.60
C SER A 220 4.65 10.70 -0.44
N PRO A 221 5.16 11.96 -0.38
CA PRO A 221 4.95 12.94 -1.43
C PRO A 221 5.43 12.48 -2.81
N ASN A 222 6.51 11.70 -2.91
CA ASN A 222 6.96 11.12 -4.19
C ASN A 222 5.85 10.28 -4.85
N SER A 223 5.07 9.57 -4.04
CA SER A 223 4.02 8.70 -4.57
C SER A 223 2.72 9.45 -4.90
N ASP A 224 2.39 10.54 -4.21
CA ASP A 224 1.33 11.46 -4.69
C ASP A 224 1.71 12.10 -6.00
N LEU A 225 2.95 12.58 -6.10
CA LEU A 225 3.44 13.16 -7.33
C LEU A 225 3.33 12.13 -8.45
N LEU A 226 3.72 10.87 -8.23
CA LEU A 226 3.50 9.80 -9.21
C LEU A 226 2.02 9.65 -9.62
N GLY A 227 1.09 9.77 -8.67
CA GLY A 227 -0.35 9.81 -8.93
C GLY A 227 -0.76 10.95 -9.88
N ILE A 228 -0.29 12.16 -9.59
CA ILE A 228 -0.51 13.34 -10.43
C ILE A 228 0.10 13.13 -11.83
N LEU A 229 1.31 12.57 -11.91
CA LEU A 229 2.00 12.33 -13.19
C LEU A 229 1.24 11.32 -14.06
N VAL A 230 0.69 10.23 -13.49
CA VAL A 230 -0.11 9.28 -14.27
C VAL A 230 -1.44 9.86 -14.73
N GLU A 231 -2.08 10.73 -13.93
CA GLU A 231 -3.27 11.47 -14.38
C GLU A 231 -2.91 12.45 -15.51
N ARG A 232 -1.81 13.20 -15.39
CA ARG A 232 -1.35 14.14 -16.43
C ARG A 232 -0.98 13.45 -17.74
N ALA A 233 -0.32 12.30 -17.66
CA ALA A 233 0.06 11.53 -18.86
C ALA A 233 -1.14 10.88 -19.55
N SER A 234 -2.11 10.36 -18.79
CA SER A 234 -3.28 9.67 -19.33
C SER A 234 -4.44 10.60 -19.70
N GLY A 235 -4.52 11.78 -19.08
CA GLY A 235 -5.69 12.67 -19.15
C GLY A 235 -6.92 12.14 -18.40
N GLN A 236 -6.79 11.05 -17.64
CA GLN A 236 -7.87 10.43 -16.88
C GLN A 236 -7.68 10.64 -15.39
N ARG A 237 -8.78 10.64 -14.62
CA ARG A 237 -8.71 10.64 -13.16
C ARG A 237 -8.20 9.29 -12.66
N PHE A 238 -7.46 9.28 -11.56
CA PHE A 238 -6.80 8.10 -11.02
C PHE A 238 -7.77 6.95 -10.75
N ALA A 239 -8.95 7.24 -10.19
CA ALA A 239 -9.95 6.21 -9.91
C ALA A 239 -10.52 5.57 -11.19
N GLU A 240 -10.68 6.35 -12.26
CA GLU A 240 -11.15 5.88 -13.57
C GLU A 240 -10.05 5.07 -14.26
N LEU A 241 -8.82 5.57 -14.23
CA LEU A 241 -7.64 4.87 -14.74
C LEU A 241 -7.43 3.52 -14.02
N MET A 242 -7.52 3.51 -12.68
CA MET A 242 -7.42 2.30 -11.88
C MET A 242 -8.54 1.31 -12.21
N HIS A 243 -9.77 1.80 -12.37
CA HIS A 243 -10.89 0.96 -12.77
C HIS A 243 -10.64 0.30 -14.14
N GLU A 244 -10.34 1.11 -15.15
CA GLU A 244 -10.23 0.66 -16.56
C GLU A 244 -9.00 -0.23 -16.80
N LYS A 245 -7.83 0.21 -16.32
CA LYS A 245 -6.55 -0.40 -16.67
C LYS A 245 -6.13 -1.53 -15.74
N LEU A 246 -6.58 -1.51 -14.48
CA LEU A 246 -6.15 -2.49 -13.48
C LEU A 246 -7.33 -3.32 -12.93
N TRP A 247 -8.32 -2.68 -12.31
CA TRP A 247 -9.32 -3.35 -11.49
C TRP A 247 -10.24 -4.25 -12.32
N LEU A 248 -10.75 -3.74 -13.43
CA LEU A 248 -11.58 -4.49 -14.37
C LEU A 248 -10.83 -5.67 -15.02
N PRO A 249 -9.66 -5.49 -15.66
CA PRO A 249 -8.95 -6.61 -16.28
C PRO A 249 -8.39 -7.62 -15.27
N LEU A 250 -8.08 -7.19 -14.04
CA LEU A 250 -7.70 -8.09 -12.94
C LEU A 250 -8.85 -9.04 -12.56
N GLY A 251 -10.09 -8.72 -12.93
CA GLY A 251 -11.26 -9.46 -12.49
C GLY A 251 -11.53 -9.26 -11.00
N ALA A 252 -11.20 -8.09 -10.47
CA ALA A 252 -11.45 -7.77 -9.08
C ALA A 252 -12.95 -7.79 -8.77
N ILE A 253 -13.29 -8.37 -7.63
CA ILE A 253 -14.68 -8.71 -7.29
C ILE A 253 -15.37 -7.59 -6.52
N SER A 254 -14.65 -6.93 -5.61
CA SER A 254 -15.21 -5.89 -4.76
C SER A 254 -14.81 -4.50 -5.23
N GLU A 255 -15.70 -3.52 -5.08
CA GLU A 255 -15.35 -2.13 -5.33
C GLU A 255 -14.11 -1.75 -4.49
N ALA A 256 -13.21 -0.98 -5.08
CA ALA A 256 -12.15 -0.30 -4.35
C ALA A 256 -12.52 1.18 -4.14
N SER A 257 -11.72 1.89 -3.35
CA SER A 257 -11.82 3.35 -3.23
C SER A 257 -10.45 3.97 -3.03
N VAL A 258 -10.33 5.25 -3.34
CA VAL A 258 -9.17 6.07 -3.01
C VAL A 258 -9.63 7.37 -2.37
N THR A 259 -9.07 7.74 -1.21
CA THR A 259 -9.37 9.04 -0.62
C THR A 259 -8.87 10.17 -1.53
N VAL A 260 -9.57 11.29 -1.57
CA VAL A 260 -9.22 12.45 -2.39
C VAL A 260 -9.15 13.72 -1.54
N ASP A 261 -8.35 14.68 -1.99
CA ASP A 261 -8.28 16.00 -1.38
C ASP A 261 -9.46 16.92 -1.79
N ARG A 262 -9.32 18.22 -1.51
CA ARG A 262 -10.31 19.25 -1.83
C ARG A 262 -10.54 19.47 -3.34
N GLU A 263 -9.61 19.08 -4.19
CA GLU A 263 -9.69 19.21 -5.66
C GLU A 263 -10.04 17.88 -6.33
N GLY A 264 -10.12 16.80 -5.56
CA GLY A 264 -10.37 15.48 -6.08
C GLY A 264 -9.09 14.74 -6.47
N THR A 265 -7.91 15.26 -6.13
CA THR A 265 -6.61 14.60 -6.36
C THR A 265 -6.51 13.38 -5.46
N ALA A 266 -6.20 12.22 -6.07
CA ALA A 266 -6.15 10.95 -5.38
C ALA A 266 -4.95 10.84 -4.43
N ARG A 267 -5.19 10.33 -3.23
CA ARG A 267 -4.16 10.06 -2.23
C ARG A 267 -3.43 8.73 -2.52
N THR A 268 -2.56 8.70 -3.52
CA THR A 268 -1.99 7.47 -4.09
C THR A 268 -0.92 6.73 -3.28
N ALA A 269 -0.40 7.32 -2.20
CA ALA A 269 0.59 6.68 -1.32
C ALA A 269 0.01 6.16 -0.02
N GLY A 270 -1.30 6.26 0.18
CA GLY A 270 -1.93 5.86 1.43
C GLY A 270 -3.41 5.54 1.33
N GLY A 271 -4.15 6.17 0.42
CA GLY A 271 -5.60 6.26 0.51
C GLY A 271 -6.39 5.20 -0.20
N ILE A 272 -5.75 4.20 -0.80
CA ILE A 272 -6.47 3.12 -1.46
C ILE A 272 -7.04 2.16 -0.39
N SER A 273 -8.29 1.75 -0.57
CA SER A 273 -8.94 0.70 0.22
C SER A 273 -9.45 -0.41 -0.70
N VAL A 274 -9.11 -1.65 -0.38
CA VAL A 274 -9.45 -2.86 -1.14
C VAL A 274 -9.80 -4.01 -0.20
N THR A 275 -10.33 -5.11 -0.72
CA THR A 275 -10.50 -6.34 0.08
C THR A 275 -9.19 -7.13 0.13
N PRO A 276 -8.98 -7.98 1.17
CA PRO A 276 -7.82 -8.88 1.23
C PRO A 276 -7.68 -9.77 -0.01
N ARG A 277 -8.81 -10.27 -0.53
CA ARG A 277 -8.82 -11.16 -1.69
C ARG A 277 -8.45 -10.47 -2.99
N ASP A 278 -8.95 -9.25 -3.22
CA ASP A 278 -8.54 -8.50 -4.39
C ASP A 278 -7.07 -8.04 -4.28
N LEU A 279 -6.56 -7.83 -3.06
CA LEU A 279 -5.15 -7.54 -2.85
C LEU A 279 -4.23 -8.74 -3.18
N VAL A 280 -4.58 -9.97 -2.78
CA VAL A 280 -3.79 -11.15 -3.20
C VAL A 280 -3.89 -11.40 -4.71
N ARG A 281 -5.00 -11.04 -5.39
CA ARG A 281 -5.08 -11.08 -6.86
C ARG A 281 -4.06 -10.14 -7.51
N VAL A 282 -3.87 -8.93 -6.97
CA VAL A 282 -2.81 -8.02 -7.41
C VAL A 282 -1.43 -8.66 -7.23
N GLY A 283 -1.17 -9.26 -6.07
CA GLY A 283 0.10 -9.95 -5.81
C GLY A 283 0.35 -11.13 -6.76
N GLU A 284 -0.68 -11.93 -7.05
CA GLU A 284 -0.61 -13.04 -7.99
C GLU A 284 -0.36 -12.58 -9.43
N MET A 285 -1.01 -11.49 -9.85
CA MET A 285 -0.72 -10.88 -11.15
C MET A 285 0.75 -10.48 -11.28
N MET A 286 1.31 -9.86 -10.23
CA MET A 286 2.74 -9.50 -10.20
C MET A 286 3.63 -10.75 -10.20
N ARG A 287 3.28 -11.80 -9.45
CA ARG A 287 3.99 -13.09 -9.45
C ARG A 287 4.00 -13.74 -10.84
N GLN A 288 2.89 -13.62 -11.57
CA GLN A 288 2.69 -14.14 -12.93
C GLN A 288 3.20 -13.20 -14.04
N GLY A 289 4.14 -12.31 -13.73
CA GLY A 289 4.76 -11.45 -14.76
C GLY A 289 3.80 -10.43 -15.39
N GLY A 290 2.75 -10.03 -14.66
CA GLY A 290 1.74 -9.08 -15.12
C GLY A 290 0.52 -9.73 -15.79
N MET A 291 0.39 -11.05 -15.73
CA MET A 291 -0.75 -11.80 -16.27
C MET A 291 -1.85 -12.00 -15.22
N ALA A 292 -3.10 -11.76 -15.59
CA ALA A 292 -4.27 -12.21 -14.84
C ALA A 292 -5.39 -12.57 -15.80
N ASN A 293 -6.20 -13.59 -15.47
CA ASN A 293 -7.35 -14.05 -16.27
C ASN A 293 -7.02 -14.26 -17.77
N GLY A 294 -5.83 -14.79 -18.07
CA GLY A 294 -5.38 -15.03 -19.45
C GLY A 294 -5.00 -13.76 -20.23
N ARG A 295 -4.98 -12.59 -19.61
CA ARG A 295 -4.60 -11.30 -20.21
C ARG A 295 -3.33 -10.76 -19.56
N ARG A 296 -2.45 -10.17 -20.38
CA ARG A 296 -1.35 -9.34 -19.89
C ARG A 296 -1.90 -7.96 -19.56
N ILE A 297 -1.86 -7.61 -18.27
CA ILE A 297 -2.28 -6.30 -17.77
C ILE A 297 -1.07 -5.38 -17.72
N VAL A 298 0.02 -5.84 -17.10
CA VAL A 298 1.28 -5.09 -16.97
C VAL A 298 2.32 -5.71 -17.91
N PRO A 299 3.14 -4.90 -18.61
CA PRO A 299 4.23 -5.43 -19.41
C PRO A 299 5.16 -6.32 -18.58
N GLU A 300 5.55 -7.47 -19.13
CA GLU A 300 6.44 -8.41 -18.45
C GLU A 300 7.78 -7.77 -18.07
N ALA A 301 8.29 -6.91 -18.97
CA ALA A 301 9.54 -6.19 -18.76
C ALA A 301 9.45 -5.27 -17.54
N TRP A 302 8.33 -4.55 -17.36
CA TRP A 302 8.10 -3.71 -16.18
C TRP A 302 8.02 -4.54 -14.90
N VAL A 303 7.28 -5.66 -14.92
CA VAL A 303 7.16 -6.53 -13.75
C VAL A 303 8.52 -7.12 -13.37
N ARG A 304 9.27 -7.67 -14.33
CA ARG A 304 10.61 -8.21 -14.11
C ARG A 304 11.58 -7.15 -13.58
N ASP A 305 11.56 -5.94 -14.14
CA ASP A 305 12.32 -4.80 -13.63
C ASP A 305 11.95 -4.49 -12.18
N THR A 306 10.66 -4.49 -11.86
CA THR A 306 10.14 -4.17 -10.53
C THR A 306 10.57 -5.17 -9.45
N VAL A 307 10.44 -6.46 -9.73
CA VAL A 307 10.51 -7.50 -8.67
C VAL A 307 11.78 -8.35 -8.72
N SER A 308 12.63 -8.22 -9.74
CA SER A 308 13.77 -9.11 -9.93
C SER A 308 15.04 -8.45 -10.46
N THR A 309 14.97 -7.66 -11.55
CA THR A 309 16.19 -7.24 -12.27
C THR A 309 16.56 -5.77 -12.06
N GLY A 310 15.63 -4.95 -11.57
CA GLY A 310 15.85 -3.53 -11.30
C GLY A 310 16.04 -3.24 -9.81
N GLY A 311 16.27 -1.97 -9.51
CA GLY A 311 16.64 -1.49 -8.18
C GLY A 311 18.16 -1.44 -8.00
N ASP A 312 18.61 -0.57 -7.10
CA ASP A 312 20.02 -0.36 -6.81
C ASP A 312 20.28 -0.69 -5.34
N THR A 313 21.05 -1.75 -5.11
CA THR A 313 21.37 -2.23 -3.77
C THR A 313 22.28 -1.26 -3.03
N GLU A 314 23.20 -0.55 -3.69
CA GLU A 314 24.05 0.44 -3.04
C GLU A 314 23.26 1.67 -2.61
N VAL A 315 22.32 2.12 -3.44
CA VAL A 315 21.39 3.20 -3.10
C VAL A 315 20.50 2.82 -1.92
N TRP A 316 20.05 1.56 -1.87
CA TRP A 316 19.29 1.00 -0.76
C TRP A 316 20.09 0.94 0.54
N GLN A 317 21.35 0.47 0.50
CA GLN A 317 22.22 0.38 1.69
C GLN A 317 22.53 1.75 2.32
N ARG A 318 22.45 2.84 1.54
CA ARG A 318 22.57 4.21 2.07
C ARG A 318 21.29 4.72 2.75
N GLY A 319 20.17 4.04 2.55
CA GLY A 319 18.87 4.39 3.11
C GLY A 319 18.60 3.78 4.49
N THR A 320 17.46 4.14 5.08
CA THR A 320 17.11 3.75 6.46
C THR A 320 16.39 2.41 6.58
N MET A 321 16.01 1.77 5.47
CA MET A 321 15.24 0.52 5.48
C MET A 321 16.11 -0.74 5.34
N ALA A 322 17.43 -0.59 5.27
CA ALA A 322 18.36 -1.71 5.15
C ALA A 322 18.32 -2.68 6.35
N PHE A 323 17.86 -2.23 7.53
CA PHE A 323 17.68 -3.13 8.68
C PHE A 323 16.63 -4.22 8.42
N LEU A 324 15.55 -3.87 7.71
CA LEU A 324 14.44 -4.79 7.43
C LEU A 324 14.80 -5.76 6.30
N PHE A 325 15.47 -5.26 5.25
CA PHE A 325 15.95 -6.08 4.14
C PHE A 325 17.43 -5.82 3.86
N PRO A 326 18.36 -6.47 4.59
CA PRO A 326 19.80 -6.21 4.46
C PRO A 326 20.39 -6.54 3.09
N LYS A 327 19.74 -7.42 2.32
CA LYS A 327 20.12 -7.77 0.94
C LYS A 327 19.12 -7.25 -0.08
N GLY A 328 18.21 -6.39 0.35
CA GLY A 328 17.11 -5.90 -0.45
C GLY A 328 17.48 -4.73 -1.35
N CYS A 329 16.47 -4.26 -2.07
CA CYS A 329 16.47 -2.99 -2.77
C CYS A 329 15.03 -2.50 -2.92
N TYR A 330 14.87 -1.34 -3.55
CA TYR A 330 13.55 -0.76 -3.85
C TYR A 330 13.48 -0.36 -5.32
N ARG A 331 12.38 -0.71 -5.98
CA ARG A 331 12.17 -0.44 -7.40
C ARG A 331 10.69 -0.28 -7.70
N ASN A 332 10.32 0.75 -8.46
CA ASN A 332 8.92 0.99 -8.89
C ASN A 332 7.90 0.90 -7.75
N LYS A 333 8.20 1.47 -6.58
CA LYS A 333 7.32 1.40 -5.40
C LYS A 333 7.13 0.01 -4.74
N TRP A 334 8.02 -0.94 -5.02
CA TRP A 334 8.04 -2.25 -4.39
C TRP A 334 9.35 -2.50 -3.64
N TYR A 335 9.26 -3.21 -2.53
CA TYR A 335 10.41 -3.73 -1.80
C TYR A 335 10.81 -5.08 -2.39
N GLN A 336 12.09 -5.27 -2.70
CA GLN A 336 12.67 -6.59 -2.90
C GLN A 336 13.39 -6.98 -1.63
N THR A 337 13.08 -8.15 -1.08
CA THR A 337 13.61 -8.56 0.24
C THR A 337 15.08 -9.01 0.19
N GLY A 338 15.55 -9.44 -0.99
CA GLY A 338 16.83 -10.13 -1.14
C GLY A 338 16.86 -11.56 -0.61
N ALA A 339 15.70 -12.12 -0.23
CA ALA A 339 15.56 -13.51 0.18
C ALA A 339 15.79 -14.47 -1.00
N ALA A 340 16.29 -15.67 -0.74
CA ALA A 340 16.63 -16.65 -1.78
C ALA A 340 15.43 -17.05 -2.67
N GLY A 341 14.20 -16.98 -2.13
CA GLY A 341 12.96 -17.22 -2.88
C GLY A 341 12.52 -16.07 -3.78
N GLY A 342 13.32 -15.01 -3.90
CA GLY A 342 13.02 -13.82 -4.71
C GLY A 342 11.82 -13.03 -4.16
N ALA A 343 11.59 -13.08 -2.85
CA ALA A 343 10.40 -12.48 -2.26
C ALA A 343 10.41 -10.96 -2.41
N PHE A 344 9.23 -10.40 -2.66
CA PHE A 344 9.00 -8.97 -2.78
C PHE A 344 7.69 -8.59 -2.09
N CYS A 345 7.53 -7.33 -1.71
CA CYS A 345 6.35 -6.90 -0.97
C CYS A 345 6.00 -5.42 -1.13
N GLY A 346 4.73 -5.13 -0.83
CA GLY A 346 4.23 -3.81 -0.47
C GLY A 346 4.01 -3.76 1.04
N ILE A 347 4.37 -2.64 1.67
CA ILE A 347 4.28 -2.44 3.13
C ILE A 347 3.53 -1.14 3.39
N GLY A 348 2.57 -1.17 4.30
CA GLY A 348 1.82 -0.03 4.81
C GLY A 348 1.88 0.06 6.33
N ILE A 349 1.84 1.29 6.84
CA ILE A 349 1.78 1.57 8.28
C ILE A 349 0.59 0.86 8.95
N HIS A 350 0.68 0.69 10.26
CA HIS A 350 -0.30 -0.06 11.06
C HIS A 350 -0.42 -1.55 10.66
N GLY A 351 0.61 -2.12 10.03
CA GLY A 351 0.68 -3.56 9.76
C GLY A 351 0.01 -4.03 8.47
N GLN A 352 0.04 -3.24 7.39
CA GLN A 352 -0.45 -3.69 6.08
C GLN A 352 0.67 -4.36 5.29
N TRP A 353 0.43 -5.58 4.82
CA TRP A 353 1.40 -6.33 4.03
C TRP A 353 0.74 -6.99 2.82
N LEU A 354 1.37 -6.80 1.66
CA LEU A 354 1.21 -7.69 0.51
C LEU A 354 2.57 -8.33 0.28
N TYR A 355 2.72 -9.59 0.67
CA TYR A 355 3.97 -10.35 0.55
C TYR A 355 3.84 -11.41 -0.54
N VAL A 356 4.83 -11.50 -1.42
CA VAL A 356 4.86 -12.45 -2.53
C VAL A 356 6.16 -13.23 -2.47
N ASN A 357 6.06 -14.56 -2.48
CA ASN A 357 7.17 -15.48 -2.64
C ASN A 357 7.02 -16.24 -3.97
N PRO A 358 7.72 -15.80 -5.03
CA PRO A 358 7.62 -16.42 -6.35
C PRO A 358 8.00 -17.90 -6.37
N THR A 359 9.09 -18.29 -5.68
CA THR A 359 9.57 -19.68 -5.66
C THR A 359 8.60 -20.62 -4.95
N ALA A 360 7.98 -20.18 -3.86
CA ALA A 360 6.95 -20.96 -3.16
C ALA A 360 5.58 -20.88 -3.84
N GLU A 361 5.42 -20.00 -4.83
CA GLU A 361 4.15 -19.65 -5.47
C GLU A 361 3.10 -19.10 -4.51
N VAL A 362 3.53 -18.41 -3.44
CA VAL A 362 2.67 -17.93 -2.35
C VAL A 362 2.50 -16.42 -2.41
N VAL A 363 1.27 -15.96 -2.20
CA VAL A 363 0.90 -14.56 -2.03
C VAL A 363 0.10 -14.42 -0.73
N ILE A 364 0.47 -13.46 0.10
CA ILE A 364 -0.15 -13.22 1.40
C ILE A 364 -0.59 -11.76 1.47
N ALA A 365 -1.87 -11.53 1.75
CA ALA A 365 -2.38 -10.22 2.17
C ALA A 365 -2.67 -10.28 3.66
N LYS A 366 -2.02 -9.42 4.44
CA LYS A 366 -2.30 -9.20 5.86
C LYS A 366 -2.67 -7.73 6.05
N MET A 367 -3.85 -7.48 6.60
CA MET A 367 -4.36 -6.16 6.94
C MET A 367 -4.54 -6.08 8.44
N SER A 368 -4.16 -4.95 9.04
CA SER A 368 -4.09 -4.82 10.50
C SER A 368 -4.48 -3.41 10.95
N SER A 369 -4.80 -3.27 12.23
CA SER A 369 -5.09 -1.98 12.87
C SER A 369 -4.18 -1.74 14.08
N GLN A 370 -2.88 -2.00 13.88
CA GLN A 370 -1.86 -1.86 14.92
C GLN A 370 -1.87 -0.45 15.54
N PRO A 371 -1.72 -0.32 16.88
CA PRO A 371 -1.76 0.98 17.54
C PRO A 371 -0.70 1.94 17.01
N GLU A 372 0.54 1.47 16.88
CA GLU A 372 1.63 2.27 16.34
C GLU A 372 1.66 2.20 14.81
N PRO A 373 1.98 3.31 14.12
CA PRO A 373 2.10 3.32 12.67
C PRO A 373 3.29 2.47 12.18
N VAL A 374 4.37 2.41 12.95
CA VAL A 374 5.59 1.65 12.64
C VAL A 374 6.09 0.99 13.91
N ASP A 375 6.41 -0.31 13.84
CA ASP A 375 6.97 -1.11 14.92
C ASP A 375 8.07 -2.02 14.33
N GLU A 376 9.32 -1.54 14.35
CA GLU A 376 10.44 -2.21 13.67
C GLU A 376 10.69 -3.65 14.20
N PRO A 377 10.65 -3.93 15.52
CA PRO A 377 10.70 -5.30 16.02
C PRO A 377 9.58 -6.19 15.48
N LEU A 378 8.33 -5.69 15.44
CA LEU A 378 7.21 -6.46 14.91
C LEU A 378 7.31 -6.67 13.41
N ASP A 379 7.85 -5.70 12.66
CA ASP A 379 8.07 -5.82 11.21
C ASP A 379 9.09 -6.92 10.88
N LEU A 380 10.14 -7.09 11.69
CA LEU A 380 11.08 -8.21 11.54
C LEU A 380 10.39 -9.56 11.79
N ASP A 381 9.56 -9.64 12.83
CA ASP A 381 8.75 -10.81 13.13
C ASP A 381 7.74 -11.10 11.99
N MET A 382 7.15 -10.07 11.37
CA MET A 382 6.25 -10.22 10.22
C MET A 382 6.94 -10.88 9.03
N VAL A 383 8.16 -10.44 8.70
CA VAL A 383 8.93 -11.04 7.60
C VAL A 383 9.20 -12.52 7.88
N ALA A 384 9.67 -12.85 9.09
CA ALA A 384 9.90 -14.24 9.50
C ALA A 384 8.60 -15.08 9.47
N PHE A 385 7.49 -14.49 9.89
CA PHE A 385 6.17 -15.10 9.84
C PHE A 385 5.73 -15.44 8.41
N PHE A 386 5.84 -14.50 7.47
CA PHE A 386 5.46 -14.74 6.07
C PHE A 386 6.36 -15.76 5.39
N GLU A 387 7.66 -15.77 5.70
CA GLU A 387 8.58 -16.81 5.25
C GLU A 387 8.18 -18.20 5.80
N ALA A 388 7.78 -18.28 7.07
CA ALA A 388 7.31 -19.53 7.67
C ALA A 388 6.01 -20.01 7.01
N LEU A 389 5.01 -19.14 6.86
CA LEU A 389 3.76 -19.47 6.17
C LEU A 389 4.01 -19.96 4.74
N SER A 390 4.91 -19.31 4.00
CA SER A 390 5.26 -19.70 2.63
C SER A 390 5.83 -21.13 2.52
N ARG A 391 6.38 -21.69 3.61
CA ARG A 391 6.86 -23.07 3.67
C ARG A 391 5.80 -24.08 4.12
N MET A 392 4.79 -23.61 4.84
CA MET A 392 3.74 -24.44 5.44
C MET A 392 2.62 -24.77 4.46
N VAL A 393 2.25 -23.80 3.61
CA VAL A 393 1.16 -23.95 2.63
C VAL A 393 1.63 -24.56 1.32
#